data_AF-I7A6R2-F1
#
_entry.id   AF-I7A6R2-F1
#
_cell.length_a   1.000
_cell.length_b   1.000
_cell.length_c   1.000
_cell.angle_alpha   90.00
_cell.angle_beta   90.00
_cell.angle_gamma   90.00
#
_symmetry.space_group_name_H-M   'P 1'
#
loop_
_entity.id
_entity.type
_entity.pdbx_description
1 polymer ?
#
loop_
_entity_poly.entity_id
_entity_poly.type
_entity_poly.pdbx_seq_one_letter_code
_entity_poly.pdbx_strand_id
1 'polypeptide(L)'
;MPKKLLFLLIFAFSGMVFAQNVIMVDPGDGSLTTAIENASSGDILVLINGAEYTTSTANFAVLKNKQITIKAEEPTAEVKPILYSNFTPGENSPSEYFVMDEGSALTLEGLEIRGDSPMAPGIPVQTKLISYPVPLNEIQVGKLYIKDCVIHDFAGNMIDGAFDETLYNVVQDTIMIHNTIVYNLGDEPGSGTTGSVVQFKYANCKYFEAKNCTFYHINAYGLRFMGGSSYPNSFPPKGLIDHCTFNDVGGGKNMILVEHSENEWVLSNSIFSNAQDKTEKVLYFKRASSDMPPIATWQKLCFWELGPNRDLRWVTIPSENDTIYMDPEYLDPENGDFTLPAGSPLLTFGTDGGPIGDLRWAGNAVSVEENEILPTSFSLEQNYPNPFNPTTNISFTIPEAGYTKLAVYDILGREVAVLIDGQLNAGNHNVTFNAENLSTGIYLYKLTSKETSLVRKMMLIK
;
A
#
# COMPACT_ATOMS: atom_id res chain seq x y z
N MET A 1 33.39 -55.35 0.46
CA MET A 1 32.58 -54.46 -0.40
C MET A 1 32.31 -53.16 0.36
N PRO A 2 32.40 -51.99 -0.30
CA PRO A 2 33.05 -50.82 0.27
C PRO A 2 32.13 -49.85 1.04
N LYS A 3 32.77 -49.11 1.95
CA LYS A 3 32.27 -47.96 2.70
C LYS A 3 31.84 -46.83 1.74
N LYS A 4 30.63 -46.29 1.90
CA LYS A 4 30.27 -44.96 1.37
C LYS A 4 30.43 -43.93 2.49
N LEU A 5 31.49 -43.14 2.40
CA LEU A 5 31.72 -41.96 3.21
C LEU A 5 30.90 -40.82 2.60
N LEU A 6 29.87 -40.35 3.30
CA LEU A 6 29.07 -39.20 2.88
C LEU A 6 29.80 -37.94 3.36
N PHE A 7 30.41 -37.19 2.45
CA PHE A 7 30.94 -35.86 2.71
C PHE A 7 29.75 -34.89 2.81
N LEU A 8 29.47 -34.41 4.02
CA LEU A 8 28.55 -33.30 4.24
C LEU A 8 29.32 -32.00 3.99
N LEU A 9 29.13 -31.37 2.83
CA LEU A 9 29.58 -30.00 2.60
C LEU A 9 28.70 -29.06 3.44
N ILE A 10 29.26 -28.50 4.50
CA ILE A 10 28.64 -27.40 5.24
C ILE A 10 28.92 -26.13 4.44
N PHE A 11 27.92 -25.62 3.72
CA PHE A 11 27.93 -24.23 3.26
C PHE A 11 27.73 -23.35 4.49
N ALA A 12 28.81 -22.71 4.94
CA ALA A 12 28.71 -21.60 5.87
C ALA A 12 28.12 -20.40 5.09
N PHE A 13 26.80 -20.21 5.18
CA PHE A 13 26.20 -18.91 4.88
C PHE A 13 26.63 -17.97 5.99
N SER A 14 27.70 -17.21 5.76
CA SER A 14 27.94 -15.99 6.52
C SER A 14 26.84 -15.00 6.14
N GLY A 15 25.75 -15.00 6.91
CA GLY A 15 24.76 -13.93 6.87
C GLY A 15 25.45 -12.64 7.28
N MET A 16 25.98 -11.92 6.31
CA MET A 16 26.46 -10.56 6.52
C MET A 16 25.21 -9.71 6.72
N VAL A 17 24.87 -9.45 7.99
CA VAL A 17 23.85 -8.46 8.34
C VAL A 17 24.42 -7.12 7.89
N PHE A 18 23.98 -6.63 6.74
CA PHE A 18 24.22 -5.24 6.38
C PHE A 18 23.44 -4.39 7.39
N ALA A 19 24.16 -3.56 8.14
CA ALA A 19 23.52 -2.55 8.96
C ALA A 19 22.71 -1.65 8.03
N GLN A 20 21.41 -1.51 8.28
CA GLN A 20 20.56 -0.55 7.58
C GLN A 20 21.08 0.85 7.89
N ASN A 21 21.61 1.54 6.88
CA ASN A 21 22.11 2.90 7.04
C ASN A 21 20.99 3.89 6.78
N VAL A 22 21.03 5.00 7.52
CA VAL A 22 20.20 6.19 7.26
C VAL A 22 21.10 7.21 6.57
N ILE A 23 20.74 7.59 5.35
CA ILE A 23 21.53 8.47 4.47
C ILE A 23 20.70 9.71 4.21
N MET A 24 21.17 10.85 4.73
CA MET A 24 20.60 12.15 4.37
C MET A 24 21.01 12.48 2.92
N VAL A 25 20.05 12.89 2.10
CA VAL A 25 20.29 13.22 0.69
C VAL A 25 20.18 14.73 0.51
N ASP A 26 21.26 15.35 0.04
CA ASP A 26 21.23 16.77 -0.34
C ASP A 26 20.29 16.99 -1.55
N PRO A 27 19.53 18.10 -1.60
CA PRO A 27 18.65 18.38 -2.71
C PRO A 27 19.41 18.75 -3.98
N GLY A 28 18.73 18.62 -5.13
CA GLY A 28 19.28 18.96 -6.44
C GLY A 28 19.10 17.88 -7.50
N ASP A 29 19.53 18.22 -8.71
CA ASP A 29 19.38 17.33 -9.86
C ASP A 29 20.33 16.13 -9.77
N GLY A 30 19.77 14.92 -9.91
CA GLY A 30 20.50 13.66 -9.88
C GLY A 30 21.04 13.27 -8.49
N SER A 31 20.77 14.06 -7.44
CA SER A 31 21.27 13.76 -6.09
C SER A 31 20.64 12.49 -5.53
N LEU A 32 19.31 12.35 -5.68
CA LEU A 32 18.58 11.15 -5.28
C LEU A 32 19.02 9.93 -6.09
N THR A 33 19.21 10.07 -7.41
CA THR A 33 19.74 9.00 -8.26
C THR A 33 21.10 8.51 -7.76
N THR A 34 22.03 9.44 -7.51
CA THR A 34 23.37 9.13 -6.99
C THR A 34 23.30 8.47 -5.62
N ALA A 35 22.39 8.91 -4.74
CA ALA A 35 22.20 8.32 -3.43
C ALA A 35 21.67 6.88 -3.54
N ILE A 36 20.68 6.62 -4.42
CA ILE A 36 20.15 5.27 -4.66
C ILE A 36 21.22 4.34 -5.25
N GLU A 37 22.05 4.83 -6.18
CA GLU A 37 23.13 4.04 -6.77
C GLU A 37 24.15 3.58 -5.71
N ASN A 38 24.55 4.49 -4.81
CA ASN A 38 25.52 4.22 -3.75
C ASN A 38 24.94 3.47 -2.54
N ALA A 39 23.62 3.49 -2.36
CA ALA A 39 22.95 2.81 -1.26
C ALA A 39 23.03 1.29 -1.38
N SER A 40 23.21 0.64 -0.23
CA SER A 40 23.09 -0.80 -0.07
C SER A 40 21.62 -1.21 0.02
N SER A 41 21.32 -2.47 -0.32
CA SER A 41 19.98 -3.01 -0.12
C SER A 41 19.61 -2.98 1.36
N GLY A 42 18.45 -2.41 1.68
CA GLY A 42 17.94 -2.18 3.03
C GLY A 42 18.13 -0.75 3.53
N ASP A 43 18.94 0.08 2.89
CA ASP A 43 19.20 1.45 3.35
C ASP A 43 17.96 2.37 3.25
N ILE A 44 17.96 3.41 4.08
CA ILE A 44 16.94 4.45 4.16
C ILE A 44 17.54 5.77 3.69
N LEU A 45 16.98 6.33 2.63
CA LEU A 45 17.29 7.66 2.11
C LEU A 45 16.31 8.68 2.70
N VAL A 46 16.83 9.70 3.37
CA VAL A 46 16.04 10.73 4.03
C VAL A 46 16.19 12.06 3.29
N LEU A 47 15.06 12.62 2.89
CA LEU A 47 14.94 13.84 2.10
C LEU A 47 14.47 15.01 2.95
N ILE A 48 15.00 16.20 2.69
CA ILE A 48 14.70 17.42 3.43
C ILE A 48 13.31 17.93 3.01
N ASN A 49 12.43 18.18 3.98
CA ASN A 49 11.09 18.69 3.70
C ASN A 49 11.15 20.05 2.99
N GLY A 50 10.36 20.24 1.94
CA GLY A 50 10.32 21.46 1.12
C GLY A 50 11.47 21.60 0.13
N ALA A 51 12.38 20.64 0.05
CA ALA A 51 13.45 20.64 -0.93
C ALA A 51 13.06 19.87 -2.21
N GLU A 52 13.67 20.25 -3.33
CA GLU A 52 13.42 19.65 -4.63
C GLU A 52 14.51 18.64 -5.01
N TYR A 53 14.08 17.48 -5.49
CA TYR A 53 14.92 16.40 -5.97
C TYR A 53 14.53 16.09 -7.39
N THR A 54 15.36 16.50 -8.34
CA THR A 54 15.06 16.34 -9.76
C THR A 54 15.92 15.29 -10.42
N THR A 55 15.50 14.80 -11.57
CA THR A 55 16.37 14.03 -12.47
C THR A 55 16.27 14.56 -13.89
N SER A 56 17.43 14.75 -14.52
CA SER A 56 17.54 15.03 -15.96
C SER A 56 17.73 13.76 -16.80
N THR A 57 17.61 12.57 -16.19
CA THR A 57 17.67 11.28 -16.88
C THR A 57 16.27 10.64 -16.94
N ALA A 58 16.13 9.56 -17.70
CA ALA A 58 14.84 8.91 -17.89
C ALA A 58 14.23 8.37 -16.57
N ASN A 59 15.03 8.13 -15.53
CA ASN A 59 14.59 7.54 -14.26
C ASN A 59 15.35 8.09 -13.06
N PHE A 60 14.73 8.06 -11.88
CA PHE A 60 15.48 8.21 -10.63
C PHE A 60 16.30 6.96 -10.35
N ALA A 61 15.74 5.77 -10.61
CA ALA A 61 16.47 4.51 -10.48
C ALA A 61 15.87 3.35 -11.27
N VAL A 62 16.75 2.41 -11.64
CA VAL A 62 16.40 1.01 -11.95
C VAL A 62 16.84 0.15 -10.77
N LEU A 63 15.88 -0.45 -10.05
CA LEU A 63 16.13 -1.23 -8.85
C LEU A 63 16.19 -2.72 -9.19
N LYS A 64 17.34 -3.35 -9.01
CA LYS A 64 17.54 -4.80 -9.19
C LYS A 64 18.30 -5.37 -8.00
N ASN A 65 17.74 -6.39 -7.35
CA ASN A 65 18.23 -6.99 -6.09
C ASN A 65 18.47 -5.95 -5.00
N LYS A 66 17.72 -4.85 -5.04
CA LYS A 66 17.92 -3.69 -4.17
C LYS A 66 16.59 -3.28 -3.54
N GLN A 67 16.57 -3.28 -2.21
CA GLN A 67 15.45 -2.82 -1.41
C GLN A 67 15.80 -1.44 -0.86
N ILE A 68 14.96 -0.44 -1.07
CA ILE A 68 15.24 0.94 -0.62
C ILE A 68 14.00 1.54 0.03
N THR A 69 14.22 2.32 1.08
CA THR A 69 13.23 3.27 1.60
C THR A 69 13.66 4.68 1.23
N ILE A 70 12.77 5.46 0.64
CA ILE A 70 12.94 6.90 0.40
C ILE A 70 11.86 7.60 1.21
N LYS A 71 12.25 8.47 2.13
CA LYS A 71 11.31 9.15 3.02
C LYS A 71 11.67 10.59 3.24
N ALA A 72 10.67 11.41 3.57
CA ALA A 72 10.94 12.72 4.17
C ALA A 72 11.57 12.56 5.56
N GLU A 73 12.31 13.57 6.01
CA GLU A 73 12.77 13.69 7.40
C GLU A 73 11.58 13.70 8.37
N GLU A 74 10.49 14.39 8.01
CA GLU A 74 9.21 14.41 8.71
C GLU A 74 8.06 13.99 7.77
N PRO A 75 7.72 12.69 7.70
CA PRO A 75 6.77 12.18 6.68
C PRO A 75 5.34 12.72 6.76
N THR A 76 4.88 13.06 7.97
CA THR A 76 3.54 13.59 8.20
C THR A 76 3.48 15.12 8.12
N ALA A 77 4.59 15.79 7.86
CA ALA A 77 4.60 17.23 7.69
C ALA A 77 3.79 17.65 6.45
N GLU A 78 3.19 18.85 6.54
CA GLU A 78 2.42 19.46 5.46
C GLU A 78 3.31 19.77 4.25
N VAL A 79 4.49 20.36 4.50
CA VAL A 79 5.49 20.63 3.46
C VAL A 79 6.31 19.37 3.23
N LYS A 80 6.27 18.78 2.04
CA LYS A 80 6.95 17.53 1.69
C LYS A 80 8.18 17.78 0.79
N PRO A 81 9.19 16.90 0.77
CA PRO A 81 10.17 16.88 -0.31
C PRO A 81 9.47 16.60 -1.64
N ILE A 82 9.88 17.31 -2.69
CA ILE A 82 9.24 17.26 -4.01
C ILE A 82 10.14 16.51 -4.98
N LEU A 83 9.63 15.43 -5.58
CA LEU A 83 10.31 14.66 -6.61
C LEU A 83 9.64 14.92 -7.96
N TYR A 84 10.42 15.33 -8.96
CA TYR A 84 9.95 15.43 -10.33
C TYR A 84 11.08 15.32 -11.36
N SER A 85 10.72 15.04 -12.61
CA SER A 85 11.67 14.87 -13.70
C SER A 85 11.77 16.14 -14.54
N ASN A 86 13.00 16.55 -14.86
CA ASN A 86 13.30 17.56 -15.87
C ASN A 86 13.63 16.92 -17.24
N PHE A 87 13.59 15.58 -17.32
CA PHE A 87 13.87 14.86 -18.55
C PHE A 87 12.80 15.16 -19.58
N THR A 88 13.22 15.54 -20.79
CA THR A 88 12.31 15.69 -21.93
C THR A 88 12.14 14.33 -22.63
N PRO A 89 10.96 13.69 -22.56
CA PRO A 89 10.74 12.40 -23.20
C PRO A 89 10.90 12.51 -24.73
N GLY A 90 11.68 11.61 -25.33
CA GLY A 90 11.67 11.38 -26.78
C GLY A 90 10.65 10.31 -27.16
N GLU A 91 10.35 10.12 -28.45
CA GLU A 91 9.33 9.17 -28.95
C GLU A 91 9.43 7.73 -28.40
N ASN A 92 10.58 7.31 -27.86
CA ASN A 92 10.83 5.97 -27.30
C ASN A 92 11.49 6.00 -25.91
N SER A 93 11.34 7.09 -25.14
CA SER A 93 11.99 7.21 -23.82
C SER A 93 11.04 7.89 -22.84
N PRO A 94 10.09 7.14 -22.23
CA PRO A 94 9.27 7.67 -21.14
C PRO A 94 10.14 8.10 -19.96
N SER A 95 9.69 9.11 -19.21
CA SER A 95 10.19 9.26 -17.84
C SER A 95 9.51 8.23 -16.95
N GLU A 96 10.27 7.27 -16.45
CA GLU A 96 9.82 6.21 -15.56
C GLU A 96 10.56 6.36 -14.25
N TYR A 97 9.93 6.87 -13.20
CA TYR A 97 10.70 7.35 -12.03
C TYR A 97 11.44 6.20 -11.35
N PHE A 98 10.75 5.09 -11.11
CA PHE A 98 11.35 3.88 -10.55
C PHE A 98 10.98 2.66 -11.39
N VAL A 99 12.00 2.02 -11.97
CA VAL A 99 11.85 0.74 -12.65
C VAL A 99 12.16 -0.38 -11.64
N MET A 100 11.16 -1.18 -11.26
CA MET A 100 11.32 -2.26 -10.30
C MET A 100 11.60 -3.59 -11.03
N ASP A 101 12.78 -4.16 -10.83
CA ASP A 101 13.26 -5.43 -11.42
C ASP A 101 13.39 -6.52 -10.34
N GLU A 102 13.84 -7.71 -10.73
CA GLU A 102 14.11 -8.89 -9.91
C GLU A 102 14.70 -8.53 -8.55
N GLY A 103 14.07 -9.02 -7.48
CA GLY A 103 14.54 -8.91 -6.11
C GLY A 103 14.48 -7.49 -5.52
N SER A 104 13.85 -6.53 -6.20
CA SER A 104 13.70 -5.17 -5.69
C SER A 104 12.53 -5.00 -4.73
N ALA A 105 12.60 -4.00 -3.84
CA ALA A 105 11.47 -3.53 -3.05
C ALA A 105 11.64 -2.02 -2.82
N LEU A 106 10.53 -1.29 -2.72
CA LEU A 106 10.55 0.16 -2.61
C LEU A 106 9.53 0.64 -1.60
N THR A 107 9.98 1.48 -0.67
CA THR A 107 9.08 2.27 0.19
C THR A 107 9.26 3.75 -0.14
N LEU A 108 8.15 4.44 -0.41
CA LEU A 108 8.06 5.89 -0.57
C LEU A 108 7.20 6.44 0.57
N GLU A 109 7.77 7.29 1.44
CA GLU A 109 7.08 7.78 2.63
C GLU A 109 7.14 9.30 2.74
N GLY A 110 5.99 9.97 2.78
CA GLY A 110 5.93 11.41 3.07
C GLY A 110 6.36 12.32 1.93
N LEU A 111 6.26 11.88 0.68
CA LEU A 111 6.79 12.59 -0.49
C LEU A 111 5.67 13.29 -1.28
N GLU A 112 5.97 14.44 -1.86
CA GLU A 112 5.23 14.97 -3.01
C GLU A 112 5.92 14.50 -4.28
N ILE A 113 5.17 13.87 -5.19
CA ILE A 113 5.70 13.31 -6.43
C ILE A 113 4.86 13.84 -7.59
N ARG A 114 5.45 14.72 -8.39
CA ARG A 114 4.78 15.39 -9.48
C ARG A 114 5.26 14.83 -10.81
N GLY A 115 4.32 14.46 -11.69
CA GLY A 115 4.61 14.07 -13.07
C GLY A 115 4.82 15.26 -14.01
N ASP A 116 4.49 15.08 -15.28
CA ASP A 116 4.67 16.06 -16.36
C ASP A 116 3.37 16.53 -17.04
N SER A 117 2.20 16.25 -16.45
CA SER A 117 0.89 16.65 -16.97
C SER A 117 0.57 18.12 -16.63
N PRO A 118 -0.12 18.86 -17.53
CA PRO A 118 -0.51 18.45 -18.88
C PRO A 118 0.68 18.37 -19.83
N MET A 119 0.70 17.36 -20.71
CA MET A 119 1.79 17.24 -21.68
C MET A 119 1.77 18.37 -22.71
N ALA A 120 2.96 18.78 -23.16
CA ALA A 120 3.08 19.61 -24.35
C ALA A 120 2.52 18.86 -25.59
N PRO A 121 1.77 19.54 -26.48
CA PRO A 121 1.18 18.90 -27.65
C PRO A 121 2.22 18.18 -28.53
N GLY A 122 1.96 16.93 -28.90
CA GLY A 122 2.76 16.16 -29.86
C GLY A 122 3.89 15.30 -29.27
N ILE A 123 4.01 15.21 -27.94
CA ILE A 123 4.92 14.25 -27.29
C ILE A 123 4.15 12.95 -27.04
N PRO A 124 4.54 11.80 -27.64
CA PRO A 124 3.72 10.59 -27.61
C PRO A 124 3.95 9.70 -26.38
N VAL A 125 4.66 10.16 -25.35
CA VAL A 125 5.19 9.26 -24.32
C VAL A 125 4.79 9.69 -22.92
N GLN A 126 3.99 8.82 -22.30
CA GLN A 126 3.42 9.02 -20.98
C GLN A 126 4.44 8.75 -19.85
N THR A 127 4.51 9.65 -18.88
CA THR A 127 5.32 9.45 -17.66
C THR A 127 4.67 8.50 -16.69
N LYS A 128 5.50 7.80 -15.93
CA LYS A 128 5.07 6.78 -14.97
C LYS A 128 5.86 6.91 -13.69
N LEU A 129 5.21 6.69 -12.55
CA LEU A 129 5.92 6.61 -11.29
C LEU A 129 6.64 5.27 -11.16
N ILE A 130 5.91 4.17 -11.35
CA ILE A 130 6.44 2.80 -11.26
C ILE A 130 6.26 2.09 -12.60
N SER A 131 7.34 1.49 -13.10
CA SER A 131 7.34 0.60 -14.25
C SER A 131 8.13 -0.68 -13.96
N TYR A 132 8.08 -1.62 -14.91
CA TYR A 132 8.77 -2.91 -14.84
C TYR A 132 9.54 -3.15 -16.14
N PRO A 133 10.74 -3.77 -16.09
CA PRO A 133 11.45 -4.15 -17.28
C PRO A 133 10.75 -5.32 -17.97
N VAL A 134 10.92 -5.45 -19.28
CA VAL A 134 10.48 -6.62 -20.06
C VAL A 134 11.43 -7.80 -19.77
N PRO A 135 11.00 -8.86 -19.06
CA PRO A 135 11.92 -9.89 -18.62
C PRO A 135 11.89 -11.13 -19.55
N LEU A 136 13.06 -11.73 -19.78
CA LEU A 136 13.17 -12.97 -20.57
C LEU A 136 12.63 -14.20 -19.82
N ASN A 137 12.68 -14.19 -18.49
CA ASN A 137 12.19 -15.22 -17.59
C ASN A 137 11.30 -14.57 -16.52
N GLU A 138 10.59 -15.37 -15.73
CA GLU A 138 9.86 -14.86 -14.58
C GLU A 138 10.79 -14.07 -13.64
N ILE A 139 10.33 -12.88 -13.20
CA ILE A 139 10.99 -12.09 -12.16
C ILE A 139 10.06 -11.86 -10.97
N GLN A 140 10.62 -11.89 -9.77
CA GLN A 140 9.93 -11.65 -8.51
C GLN A 140 10.28 -10.25 -8.01
N VAL A 141 9.28 -9.37 -8.00
CA VAL A 141 9.41 -8.02 -7.44
C VAL A 141 8.78 -8.02 -6.05
N GLY A 142 9.52 -7.55 -5.07
CA GLY A 142 9.10 -7.48 -3.67
C GLY A 142 8.10 -6.36 -3.40
N LYS A 143 7.98 -5.95 -2.13
CA LYS A 143 6.97 -4.97 -1.69
C LYS A 143 7.18 -3.59 -2.33
N LEU A 144 6.11 -3.02 -2.86
CA LEU A 144 5.96 -1.57 -3.09
C LEU A 144 5.07 -1.00 -1.99
N TYR A 145 5.57 -0.04 -1.22
CA TYR A 145 4.81 0.63 -0.17
C TYR A 145 4.84 2.15 -0.36
N ILE A 146 3.68 2.74 -0.56
CA ILE A 146 3.52 4.19 -0.70
C ILE A 146 2.69 4.65 0.49
N LYS A 147 3.20 5.60 1.28
CA LYS A 147 2.56 6.04 2.51
C LYS A 147 2.75 7.54 2.74
N ASP A 148 1.70 8.22 3.18
CA ASP A 148 1.75 9.65 3.51
C ASP A 148 2.18 10.54 2.33
N CYS A 149 1.97 10.09 1.09
CA CYS A 149 2.41 10.79 -0.11
C CYS A 149 1.30 11.64 -0.75
N VAL A 150 1.70 12.58 -1.59
CA VAL A 150 0.84 13.27 -2.56
C VAL A 150 1.43 13.01 -3.94
N ILE A 151 0.65 12.40 -4.84
CA ILE A 151 1.13 11.97 -6.16
C ILE A 151 0.22 12.54 -7.22
N HIS A 152 0.76 13.33 -8.14
CA HIS A 152 -0.11 14.06 -9.05
C HIS A 152 0.52 14.43 -10.38
N ASP A 153 -0.35 14.84 -11.30
CA ASP A 153 -0.01 15.41 -12.60
C ASP A 153 0.87 14.46 -13.42
N PHE A 154 0.56 13.16 -13.47
CA PHE A 154 1.23 12.24 -14.40
C PHE A 154 0.42 12.13 -15.68
N ALA A 155 1.07 12.29 -16.83
CA ALA A 155 0.42 12.08 -18.12
C ALA A 155 0.07 10.60 -18.39
N GLY A 156 0.67 9.68 -17.63
CA GLY A 156 0.45 8.25 -17.70
C GLY A 156 -0.03 7.61 -16.41
N ASN A 157 0.18 6.30 -16.33
CA ASN A 157 -0.15 5.51 -15.16
C ASN A 157 0.81 5.81 -14.00
N MET A 158 0.29 5.88 -12.78
CA MET A 158 1.12 5.89 -11.58
C MET A 158 1.86 4.54 -11.44
N ILE A 159 1.15 3.40 -11.49
CA ILE A 159 1.78 2.07 -11.49
C ILE A 159 1.41 1.32 -12.78
N ASP A 160 2.40 1.11 -13.65
CA ASP A 160 2.20 0.53 -14.99
C ASP A 160 2.70 -0.92 -15.10
N GLY A 161 1.79 -1.87 -14.92
CA GLY A 161 1.97 -3.29 -15.24
C GLY A 161 1.34 -3.69 -16.58
N ALA A 162 1.10 -2.75 -17.50
CA ALA A 162 0.36 -2.96 -18.73
C ALA A 162 1.06 -2.44 -20.00
N PHE A 163 2.33 -2.03 -19.91
CA PHE A 163 3.10 -1.47 -21.03
C PHE A 163 3.08 -2.34 -22.29
N ASP A 164 3.40 -3.63 -22.15
CA ASP A 164 3.47 -4.58 -23.25
C ASP A 164 3.06 -5.98 -22.77
N GLU A 165 2.56 -6.82 -23.69
CA GLU A 165 2.17 -8.20 -23.37
C GLU A 165 3.32 -9.02 -22.78
N THR A 166 4.56 -8.71 -23.15
CA THR A 166 5.79 -9.35 -22.65
C THR A 166 6.05 -9.18 -21.15
N LEU A 167 5.28 -8.34 -20.44
CA LEU A 167 5.34 -8.23 -18.98
C LEU A 167 4.70 -9.42 -18.22
N TYR A 168 4.14 -10.43 -18.91
CA TYR A 168 3.46 -11.58 -18.27
C TYR A 168 4.30 -12.39 -17.27
N ASN A 169 5.61 -12.20 -17.31
CA ASN A 169 6.60 -12.83 -16.45
C ASN A 169 6.97 -11.98 -15.22
N VAL A 170 6.39 -10.78 -15.05
CA VAL A 170 6.58 -9.96 -13.86
C VAL A 170 5.61 -10.40 -12.77
N VAL A 171 6.13 -10.72 -11.59
CA VAL A 171 5.32 -11.04 -10.40
C VAL A 171 5.64 -10.05 -9.29
N GLN A 172 4.78 -9.04 -9.16
CA GLN A 172 4.75 -8.14 -8.01
C GLN A 172 4.18 -8.89 -6.80
N ASP A 173 4.92 -8.93 -5.70
CA ASP A 173 4.48 -9.61 -4.49
C ASP A 173 3.34 -8.83 -3.83
N THR A 174 3.63 -7.59 -3.42
CA THR A 174 2.70 -6.79 -2.63
C THR A 174 2.73 -5.33 -3.08
N ILE A 175 1.57 -4.70 -3.23
CA ILE A 175 1.40 -3.25 -3.35
C ILE A 175 0.54 -2.77 -2.17
N MET A 176 1.03 -1.76 -1.45
CA MET A 176 0.27 -1.09 -0.39
C MET A 176 0.31 0.43 -0.61
N ILE A 177 -0.84 1.09 -0.57
CA ILE A 177 -0.97 2.55 -0.71
C ILE A 177 -1.77 3.09 0.47
N HIS A 178 -1.12 3.77 1.41
CA HIS A 178 -1.72 4.23 2.66
C HIS A 178 -1.67 5.75 2.81
N ASN A 179 -2.70 6.36 3.37
CA ASN A 179 -2.71 7.78 3.71
C ASN A 179 -2.22 8.69 2.57
N THR A 180 -2.58 8.36 1.33
CA THR A 180 -2.01 8.98 0.12
C THR A 180 -3.10 9.62 -0.71
N ILE A 181 -2.84 10.82 -1.22
CA ILE A 181 -3.69 11.50 -2.21
C ILE A 181 -3.06 11.29 -3.57
N VAL A 182 -3.86 10.83 -4.54
CA VAL A 182 -3.45 10.69 -5.93
C VAL A 182 -4.42 11.43 -6.83
N TYR A 183 -3.91 12.30 -7.70
CA TYR A 183 -4.79 13.07 -8.59
C TYR A 183 -4.20 13.49 -9.92
N ASN A 184 -5.05 13.92 -10.85
CA ASN A 184 -4.67 14.37 -12.18
C ASN A 184 -3.79 13.35 -12.92
N LEU A 185 -4.33 12.16 -13.16
CA LEU A 185 -3.64 11.15 -13.97
C LEU A 185 -4.25 11.07 -15.37
N GLY A 186 -3.39 11.27 -16.38
CA GLY A 186 -3.77 11.44 -17.78
C GLY A 186 -4.26 12.86 -18.08
N ASP A 187 -4.01 13.35 -19.29
CA ASP A 187 -4.55 14.63 -19.73
C ASP A 187 -6.01 14.48 -20.14
N GLU A 188 -6.78 15.58 -20.18
CA GLU A 188 -8.22 15.68 -20.52
C GLU A 188 -8.79 14.60 -21.47
N PRO A 189 -10.03 14.11 -21.23
CA PRO A 189 -10.70 13.15 -22.10
C PRO A 189 -10.67 13.55 -23.58
N GLY A 190 -10.14 12.67 -24.43
CA GLY A 190 -9.98 12.92 -25.87
C GLY A 190 -8.60 13.45 -26.28
N SER A 191 -7.70 13.74 -25.33
CA SER A 191 -6.28 14.07 -25.57
C SER A 191 -5.48 12.93 -26.22
N GLY A 192 -5.95 11.68 -26.07
CA GLY A 192 -5.22 10.47 -26.48
C GLY A 192 -4.25 9.95 -25.43
N THR A 193 -4.08 10.66 -24.31
CA THR A 193 -3.40 10.16 -23.12
C THR A 193 -4.40 9.55 -22.13
N THR A 194 -3.96 8.57 -21.34
CA THR A 194 -4.78 7.90 -20.33
C THR A 194 -3.90 7.61 -19.12
N GLY A 195 -4.34 7.98 -17.92
CA GLY A 195 -3.59 7.73 -16.69
C GLY A 195 -4.40 6.97 -15.66
N SER A 196 -3.91 5.80 -15.26
CA SER A 196 -4.50 4.95 -14.22
C SER A 196 -3.73 5.05 -12.92
N VAL A 197 -4.37 4.85 -11.76
CA VAL A 197 -3.62 4.69 -10.50
C VAL A 197 -2.84 3.39 -10.54
N VAL A 198 -3.51 2.28 -10.85
CA VAL A 198 -2.87 0.96 -11.01
C VAL A 198 -3.38 0.26 -12.25
N GLN A 199 -2.48 -0.21 -13.09
CA GLN A 199 -2.84 -0.97 -14.28
C GLN A 199 -2.04 -2.26 -14.45
N PHE A 200 -2.58 -3.38 -13.98
CA PHE A 200 -2.03 -4.72 -14.16
C PHE A 200 -2.90 -5.48 -15.17
N LYS A 201 -2.47 -5.45 -16.43
CA LYS A 201 -3.09 -6.23 -17.51
C LYS A 201 -2.26 -7.45 -17.88
N TYR A 202 -0.94 -7.30 -17.85
CA TYR A 202 0.02 -8.32 -18.26
C TYR A 202 0.90 -8.76 -17.10
N ALA A 203 1.41 -7.82 -16.30
CA ALA A 203 2.08 -8.15 -15.05
C ALA A 203 1.11 -8.69 -13.99
N ASN A 204 1.64 -9.36 -12.97
CA ASN A 204 0.88 -10.01 -11.91
C ASN A 204 1.13 -9.36 -10.57
N CYS A 205 0.12 -9.40 -9.69
CA CYS A 205 0.23 -8.93 -8.31
C CYS A 205 -0.38 -9.97 -7.38
N LYS A 206 0.28 -10.36 -6.29
CA LYS A 206 -0.31 -11.33 -5.33
C LYS A 206 -1.24 -10.64 -4.33
N TYR A 207 -0.86 -9.45 -3.84
CA TYR A 207 -1.62 -8.70 -2.85
C TYR A 207 -1.67 -7.20 -3.14
N PHE A 208 -2.86 -6.62 -3.03
CA PHE A 208 -3.09 -5.19 -3.15
C PHE A 208 -3.88 -4.67 -1.95
N GLU A 209 -3.44 -3.57 -1.37
CA GLU A 209 -4.15 -2.86 -0.30
C GLU A 209 -4.10 -1.34 -0.54
N ALA A 210 -5.26 -0.68 -0.44
CA ALA A 210 -5.35 0.77 -0.30
C ALA A 210 -6.13 1.14 0.96
N LYS A 211 -5.54 2.02 1.80
CA LYS A 211 -6.16 2.47 3.05
C LYS A 211 -6.02 3.96 3.27
N ASN A 212 -7.10 4.61 3.69
CA ASN A 212 -7.08 6.05 3.99
C ASN A 212 -6.61 6.91 2.81
N CYS A 213 -7.05 6.58 1.60
CA CYS A 213 -6.55 7.19 0.37
C CYS A 213 -7.63 7.97 -0.37
N THR A 214 -7.22 9.03 -1.05
CA THR A 214 -8.08 9.80 -1.94
C THR A 214 -7.55 9.69 -3.36
N PHE A 215 -8.42 9.30 -4.29
CA PHE A 215 -8.14 9.20 -5.72
C PHE A 215 -9.12 10.10 -6.46
N TYR A 216 -8.64 11.14 -7.14
CA TYR A 216 -9.53 12.04 -7.88
C TYR A 216 -8.97 12.58 -9.20
N HIS A 217 -9.83 12.93 -10.15
CA HIS A 217 -9.44 13.30 -11.52
C HIS A 217 -8.50 12.27 -12.18
N ILE A 218 -9.00 11.05 -12.32
CA ILE A 218 -8.26 9.93 -12.90
C ILE A 218 -8.86 9.58 -14.26
N ASN A 219 -8.19 10.01 -15.34
CA ASN A 219 -8.66 9.87 -16.72
C ASN A 219 -8.30 8.49 -17.33
N ALA A 220 -8.53 7.43 -16.56
CA ALA A 220 -8.53 6.03 -16.99
C ALA A 220 -9.06 5.15 -15.84
N TYR A 221 -8.48 3.96 -15.65
CA TYR A 221 -8.83 3.11 -14.53
C TYR A 221 -8.36 3.72 -13.21
N GLY A 222 -9.21 3.69 -12.18
CA GLY A 222 -8.69 3.81 -10.82
C GLY A 222 -7.74 2.63 -10.58
N LEU A 223 -8.32 1.44 -10.44
CA LEU A 223 -7.58 0.20 -10.22
C LEU A 223 -7.95 -0.84 -11.28
N ARG A 224 -6.97 -1.42 -11.95
CA ARG A 224 -7.16 -2.54 -12.86
C ARG A 224 -6.24 -3.71 -12.55
N PHE A 225 -6.84 -4.87 -12.37
CA PHE A 225 -6.16 -6.15 -12.27
C PHE A 225 -6.88 -7.18 -13.15
N MET A 226 -6.21 -7.67 -14.18
CA MET A 226 -6.79 -8.68 -15.07
C MET A 226 -6.00 -9.98 -15.05
N GLY A 227 -6.71 -11.09 -14.95
CA GLY A 227 -6.27 -12.42 -15.33
C GLY A 227 -6.89 -12.83 -16.67
N GLY A 228 -6.41 -13.90 -17.29
CA GLY A 228 -7.01 -14.39 -18.52
C GLY A 228 -6.48 -15.73 -19.04
N SER A 229 -7.32 -16.43 -19.81
CA SER A 229 -7.07 -17.74 -20.42
C SER A 229 -5.89 -17.80 -21.40
N SER A 230 -5.42 -16.66 -21.90
CA SER A 230 -4.26 -16.54 -22.80
C SER A 230 -2.93 -16.38 -22.06
N TYR A 231 -2.98 -16.14 -20.74
CA TYR A 231 -1.82 -15.86 -19.89
C TYR A 231 -1.93 -16.71 -18.61
N PRO A 232 -1.59 -18.01 -18.67
CA PRO A 232 -1.89 -18.98 -17.62
C PRO A 232 -1.24 -18.67 -16.26
N ASN A 233 -0.26 -17.78 -16.23
CA ASN A 233 0.41 -17.33 -15.01
C ASN A 233 -0.20 -16.03 -14.45
N SER A 234 -1.28 -15.52 -15.03
CA SER A 234 -1.90 -14.28 -14.61
C SER A 234 -3.01 -14.48 -13.59
N PHE A 235 -2.74 -14.04 -12.37
CA PHE A 235 -3.64 -14.09 -11.23
C PHE A 235 -3.83 -12.66 -10.69
N PRO A 236 -5.05 -12.11 -10.73
CA PRO A 236 -5.37 -10.88 -10.00
C PRO A 236 -5.12 -11.06 -8.49
N PRO A 237 -4.78 -9.98 -7.76
CA PRO A 237 -4.39 -10.09 -6.36
C PRO A 237 -5.59 -10.40 -5.47
N LYS A 238 -5.30 -10.85 -4.24
CA LYS A 238 -6.21 -10.59 -3.11
C LYS A 238 -6.20 -9.09 -2.83
N GLY A 239 -7.38 -8.48 -2.71
CA GLY A 239 -7.50 -7.03 -2.60
C GLY A 239 -8.19 -6.55 -1.32
N LEU A 240 -7.74 -5.41 -0.79
CA LEU A 240 -8.41 -4.67 0.27
C LEU A 240 -8.48 -3.18 -0.06
N ILE A 241 -9.67 -2.60 0.05
CA ILE A 241 -9.89 -1.15 0.02
C ILE A 241 -10.62 -0.80 1.32
N ASP A 242 -10.08 0.14 2.09
CA ASP A 242 -10.70 0.56 3.34
C ASP A 242 -10.48 2.07 3.57
N HIS A 243 -11.51 2.79 4.00
CA HIS A 243 -11.43 4.25 4.18
C HIS A 243 -10.87 4.99 2.96
N CYS A 244 -11.37 4.70 1.76
CA CYS A 244 -10.91 5.37 0.54
C CYS A 244 -12.01 6.22 -0.09
N THR A 245 -11.61 7.35 -0.67
CA THR A 245 -12.47 8.25 -1.44
C THR A 245 -12.06 8.19 -2.91
N PHE A 246 -12.96 7.75 -3.78
CA PHE A 246 -12.81 7.79 -5.24
C PHE A 246 -13.80 8.82 -5.79
N ASN A 247 -13.32 9.89 -6.40
CA ASN A 247 -14.16 10.93 -6.98
C ASN A 247 -13.68 11.32 -8.37
N ASP A 248 -14.55 11.40 -9.37
CA ASP A 248 -14.13 11.76 -10.73
C ASP A 248 -13.05 10.81 -11.29
N VAL A 249 -13.38 9.51 -11.30
CA VAL A 249 -12.50 8.43 -11.74
C VAL A 249 -13.17 7.63 -12.84
N GLY A 250 -12.45 7.34 -13.92
CA GLY A 250 -12.87 6.36 -14.91
C GLY A 250 -12.43 6.66 -16.34
N GLY A 251 -12.46 7.90 -16.82
CA GLY A 251 -12.01 8.27 -18.19
C GLY A 251 -12.58 7.40 -19.32
N GLY A 252 -13.85 6.98 -19.26
CA GLY A 252 -14.40 5.99 -20.21
C GLY A 252 -14.07 4.52 -19.89
N LYS A 253 -13.61 4.26 -18.66
CA LYS A 253 -13.21 2.97 -18.06
C LYS A 253 -13.84 2.82 -16.67
N ASN A 254 -13.43 1.79 -15.94
CA ASN A 254 -13.94 1.44 -14.61
C ASN A 254 -13.17 2.17 -13.50
N MET A 255 -13.83 2.52 -12.40
CA MET A 255 -13.13 2.90 -11.15
C MET A 255 -12.32 1.74 -10.62
N ILE A 256 -12.93 0.55 -10.56
CA ILE A 256 -12.24 -0.69 -10.21
C ILE A 256 -12.63 -1.78 -11.19
N LEU A 257 -11.63 -2.36 -11.84
CA LEU A 257 -11.75 -3.51 -12.72
C LEU A 257 -10.89 -4.65 -12.18
N VAL A 258 -11.52 -5.72 -11.74
CA VAL A 258 -10.88 -6.99 -11.42
C VAL A 258 -11.51 -8.06 -12.30
N GLU A 259 -10.75 -8.64 -13.23
CA GLU A 259 -11.27 -9.69 -14.10
C GLU A 259 -10.53 -11.00 -13.99
N HIS A 260 -11.29 -12.10 -14.09
CA HIS A 260 -10.79 -13.47 -14.01
C HIS A 260 -10.02 -13.75 -12.71
N SER A 261 -10.47 -13.18 -11.59
CA SER A 261 -9.87 -13.44 -10.29
C SER A 261 -10.48 -14.68 -9.62
N GLU A 262 -9.65 -15.42 -8.90
CA GLU A 262 -10.06 -16.41 -7.91
C GLU A 262 -9.87 -15.90 -6.46
N ASN A 263 -9.19 -14.76 -6.32
CA ASN A 263 -8.83 -14.17 -5.05
C ASN A 263 -9.90 -13.20 -4.55
N GLU A 264 -10.08 -13.20 -3.23
CA GLU A 264 -11.06 -12.37 -2.54
C GLU A 264 -10.68 -10.89 -2.55
N TRP A 265 -11.70 -10.04 -2.61
CA TRP A 265 -11.63 -8.60 -2.48
C TRP A 265 -12.58 -8.13 -1.40
N VAL A 266 -12.11 -7.26 -0.52
CA VAL A 266 -12.94 -6.59 0.49
C VAL A 266 -12.88 -5.10 0.26
N LEU A 267 -14.05 -4.47 0.13
CA LEU A 267 -14.20 -3.03 0.07
C LEU A 267 -15.01 -2.63 1.30
N SER A 268 -14.40 -1.84 2.18
CA SER A 268 -15.04 -1.34 3.40
C SER A 268 -14.93 0.16 3.55
N ASN A 269 -15.87 0.78 4.26
CA ASN A 269 -15.80 2.15 4.76
C ASN A 269 -15.39 3.19 3.71
N SER A 270 -15.81 3.05 2.45
CA SER A 270 -15.27 3.85 1.34
C SER A 270 -16.37 4.58 0.57
N ILE A 271 -16.02 5.72 -0.03
CA ILE A 271 -16.93 6.54 -0.83
C ILE A 271 -16.49 6.46 -2.30
N PHE A 272 -17.46 6.20 -3.18
CA PHE A 272 -17.28 6.27 -4.63
C PHE A 272 -18.31 7.25 -5.19
N SER A 273 -17.83 8.35 -5.77
CA SER A 273 -18.66 9.44 -6.27
C SER A 273 -18.25 9.85 -7.68
N ASN A 274 -19.20 10.38 -8.45
CA ASN A 274 -18.95 11.08 -9.71
C ASN A 274 -18.12 10.26 -10.70
N ALA A 275 -18.63 9.13 -11.18
CA ALA A 275 -17.94 8.39 -12.23
C ALA A 275 -17.91 9.19 -13.54
N GLN A 276 -16.73 9.31 -14.17
CA GLN A 276 -16.54 10.04 -15.43
C GLN A 276 -17.34 9.42 -16.59
N ASP A 277 -17.46 8.09 -16.62
CA ASP A 277 -18.32 7.37 -17.55
C ASP A 277 -19.38 6.56 -16.81
N LYS A 278 -20.64 6.95 -16.99
CA LYS A 278 -21.81 6.36 -16.35
C LYS A 278 -22.43 5.23 -17.20
N THR A 279 -21.88 4.97 -18.40
CA THR A 279 -22.36 3.94 -19.34
C THR A 279 -21.66 2.59 -19.18
N GLU A 280 -20.50 2.56 -18.52
CA GLU A 280 -19.73 1.36 -18.21
C GLU A 280 -19.94 0.88 -16.76
N LYS A 281 -19.49 -0.35 -16.46
CA LYS A 281 -19.57 -0.91 -15.11
C LYS A 281 -18.56 -0.25 -14.19
N VAL A 282 -18.96 0.69 -13.34
CA VAL A 282 -18.01 1.47 -12.54
C VAL A 282 -17.15 0.60 -11.61
N LEU A 283 -17.78 -0.36 -10.92
CA LEU A 283 -17.13 -1.39 -10.11
C LEU A 283 -17.39 -2.74 -10.75
N TYR A 284 -16.34 -3.42 -11.21
CA TYR A 284 -16.47 -4.67 -11.94
C TYR A 284 -15.53 -5.75 -11.41
N PHE A 285 -16.11 -6.75 -10.72
CA PHE A 285 -15.38 -7.88 -10.11
C PHE A 285 -15.81 -9.19 -10.74
N LYS A 286 -15.12 -9.62 -11.79
CA LYS A 286 -15.43 -10.84 -12.54
C LYS A 286 -14.54 -12.00 -12.08
N ARG A 287 -15.19 -13.07 -11.60
CA ARG A 287 -14.56 -14.35 -11.25
C ARG A 287 -13.95 -15.09 -12.45
N ALA A 288 -12.99 -15.98 -12.20
CA ALA A 288 -12.34 -16.81 -13.22
C ALA A 288 -13.30 -17.77 -13.95
N SER A 289 -14.25 -18.37 -13.25
CA SER A 289 -15.24 -19.31 -13.81
C SER A 289 -16.65 -19.12 -13.23
N SER A 290 -17.68 -19.52 -14.00
CA SER A 290 -19.08 -19.26 -13.64
C SER A 290 -19.64 -20.10 -12.46
N ASP A 291 -18.87 -21.02 -11.94
CA ASP A 291 -19.20 -21.92 -10.83
C ASP A 291 -18.56 -21.47 -9.49
N MET A 292 -17.65 -20.50 -9.49
CA MET A 292 -17.01 -19.98 -8.27
C MET A 292 -17.93 -19.07 -7.44
N PRO A 293 -17.74 -18.94 -6.11
CA PRO A 293 -18.48 -17.97 -5.31
C PRO A 293 -18.21 -16.50 -5.74
N PRO A 294 -19.03 -15.54 -5.29
CA PRO A 294 -18.68 -14.12 -5.33
C PRO A 294 -17.27 -13.88 -4.78
N ILE A 295 -16.51 -13.01 -5.45
CA ILE A 295 -15.11 -12.72 -5.09
C ILE A 295 -14.95 -11.39 -4.36
N ALA A 296 -15.98 -10.53 -4.37
CA ALA A 296 -15.93 -9.23 -3.72
C ALA A 296 -16.94 -9.17 -2.56
N THR A 297 -16.54 -8.59 -1.44
CA THR A 297 -17.42 -8.27 -0.30
C THR A 297 -17.46 -6.77 -0.09
N TRP A 298 -18.66 -6.20 -0.01
CA TRP A 298 -18.87 -4.75 0.17
C TRP A 298 -19.48 -4.46 1.54
N GLN A 299 -18.85 -3.57 2.30
CA GLN A 299 -19.25 -3.20 3.66
C GLN A 299 -19.21 -1.70 3.85
N LYS A 300 -20.31 -1.07 4.29
CA LYS A 300 -20.37 0.37 4.57
C LYS A 300 -19.79 1.25 3.45
N LEU A 301 -20.32 1.10 2.24
CA LEU A 301 -19.94 1.89 1.08
C LEU A 301 -20.93 3.02 0.81
N CYS A 302 -20.45 4.20 0.41
CA CYS A 302 -21.30 5.26 -0.13
C CYS A 302 -21.12 5.36 -1.65
N PHE A 303 -22.23 5.43 -2.37
CA PHE A 303 -22.23 5.61 -3.81
C PHE A 303 -23.02 6.83 -4.27
N TRP A 304 -22.39 7.67 -5.10
CA TRP A 304 -23.02 8.86 -5.70
C TRP A 304 -22.69 8.97 -7.18
N GLU A 305 -23.67 9.32 -8.02
CA GLU A 305 -23.45 9.56 -9.46
C GLU A 305 -22.68 8.47 -10.24
N LEU A 306 -22.76 7.20 -9.82
CA LEU A 306 -22.06 6.10 -10.52
C LEU A 306 -22.80 5.58 -11.77
N GLY A 307 -23.95 6.16 -12.11
CA GLY A 307 -24.83 5.62 -13.14
C GLY A 307 -25.54 4.30 -12.73
N PRO A 308 -26.27 3.68 -13.67
CA PRO A 308 -27.03 2.45 -13.44
C PRO A 308 -26.17 1.17 -13.47
N ASN A 309 -24.96 1.23 -14.03
CA ASN A 309 -24.15 0.07 -14.36
C ASN A 309 -23.28 -0.37 -13.18
N ARG A 310 -23.86 -1.15 -12.27
CA ARG A 310 -23.15 -1.86 -11.20
C ARG A 310 -23.34 -3.36 -11.42
N ASP A 311 -22.24 -4.10 -11.48
CA ASP A 311 -22.32 -5.55 -11.62
C ASP A 311 -22.30 -6.24 -10.26
N LEU A 312 -23.49 -6.46 -9.70
CA LEU A 312 -23.65 -7.12 -8.41
C LEU A 312 -23.59 -8.65 -8.49
N ARG A 313 -23.44 -9.24 -9.69
CA ARG A 313 -23.57 -10.71 -9.88
C ARG A 313 -22.56 -11.52 -9.07
N TRP A 314 -21.43 -10.92 -8.72
CA TRP A 314 -20.29 -11.59 -8.08
C TRP A 314 -19.80 -10.84 -6.85
N VAL A 315 -20.73 -10.13 -6.21
CA VAL A 315 -20.50 -9.33 -5.01
C VAL A 315 -21.39 -9.88 -3.89
N THR A 316 -20.79 -10.09 -2.72
CA THR A 316 -21.48 -10.34 -1.46
C THR A 316 -21.70 -9.01 -0.74
N ILE A 317 -22.94 -8.72 -0.36
CA ILE A 317 -23.30 -7.57 0.49
C ILE A 317 -23.86 -8.17 1.79
N PRO A 318 -23.14 -8.09 2.93
CA PRO A 318 -23.53 -8.78 4.16
C PRO A 318 -24.86 -8.30 4.75
N SER A 319 -25.17 -7.01 4.64
CA SER A 319 -26.42 -6.39 5.07
C SER A 319 -26.97 -5.43 4.01
N GLU A 320 -28.30 -5.32 3.89
CA GLU A 320 -28.94 -4.31 3.04
C GLU A 320 -28.51 -2.87 3.38
N ASN A 321 -28.05 -2.64 4.62
CA ASN A 321 -27.56 -1.35 5.11
C ASN A 321 -26.04 -1.16 4.95
N ASP A 322 -25.36 -2.01 4.19
CA ASP A 322 -23.93 -1.89 3.90
C ASP A 322 -23.62 -1.04 2.67
N THR A 323 -24.65 -0.48 2.03
CA THR A 323 -24.47 0.49 0.95
C THR A 323 -25.46 1.63 1.12
N ILE A 324 -24.97 2.86 1.21
CA ILE A 324 -25.76 4.08 1.20
C ILE A 324 -25.61 4.78 -0.16
N TYR A 325 -26.70 5.36 -0.65
CA TYR A 325 -26.76 6.05 -1.94
C TYR A 325 -27.14 7.50 -1.69
N MET A 326 -26.14 8.37 -1.58
CA MET A 326 -26.35 9.79 -1.30
C MET A 326 -25.20 10.63 -1.81
N ASP A 327 -25.46 11.90 -2.06
CA ASP A 327 -24.42 12.90 -2.29
C ASP A 327 -23.57 13.04 -1.02
N PRO A 328 -22.23 12.90 -1.09
CA PRO A 328 -21.37 13.19 0.04
C PRO A 328 -21.39 14.66 0.46
N GLU A 329 -21.84 15.56 -0.42
CA GLU A 329 -21.92 17.00 -0.20
C GLU A 329 -20.57 17.61 0.21
N TYR A 330 -19.49 17.12 -0.42
CA TYR A 330 -18.13 17.58 -0.18
C TYR A 330 -18.00 19.11 -0.26
N LEU A 331 -17.09 19.67 0.55
CA LEU A 331 -16.91 21.11 0.65
C LEU A 331 -16.43 21.74 -0.67
N ASP A 332 -15.37 21.20 -1.29
CA ASP A 332 -14.83 21.70 -2.57
C ASP A 332 -14.05 20.60 -3.33
N PRO A 333 -14.75 19.59 -3.87
CA PRO A 333 -14.11 18.41 -4.48
C PRO A 333 -13.33 18.72 -5.76
N GLU A 334 -13.66 19.82 -6.46
CA GLU A 334 -12.95 20.28 -7.67
C GLU A 334 -11.53 20.77 -7.35
N ASN A 335 -11.30 21.24 -6.11
CA ASN A 335 -9.98 21.66 -5.64
C ASN A 335 -9.37 20.63 -4.67
N GLY A 336 -9.87 19.40 -4.66
CA GLY A 336 -9.35 18.31 -3.84
C GLY A 336 -9.74 18.35 -2.37
N ASP A 337 -10.69 19.20 -1.97
CA ASP A 337 -11.24 19.22 -0.60
C ASP A 337 -12.50 18.36 -0.52
N PHE A 338 -12.31 17.13 -0.07
CA PHE A 338 -13.39 16.17 0.10
C PHE A 338 -14.03 16.23 1.49
N THR A 339 -13.81 17.31 2.25
CA THR A 339 -14.34 17.44 3.61
C THR A 339 -15.85 17.20 3.63
N LEU A 340 -16.28 16.24 4.46
CA LEU A 340 -17.68 15.94 4.70
C LEU A 340 -18.30 17.03 5.58
N PRO A 341 -19.51 17.52 5.25
CA PRO A 341 -20.15 18.56 6.03
C PRO A 341 -20.59 18.03 7.40
N ALA A 342 -20.62 18.93 8.39
CA ALA A 342 -21.09 18.59 9.74
C ALA A 342 -22.51 18.02 9.70
N GLY A 343 -22.73 16.91 10.40
CA GLY A 343 -24.01 16.21 10.41
C GLY A 343 -24.24 15.28 9.22
N SER A 344 -23.27 15.13 8.31
CA SER A 344 -23.33 14.12 7.26
C SER A 344 -23.51 12.72 7.88
N PRO A 345 -24.48 11.91 7.41
CA PRO A 345 -24.64 10.53 7.83
C PRO A 345 -23.38 9.69 7.64
N LEU A 346 -22.54 10.05 6.65
CA LEU A 346 -21.29 9.38 6.33
C LEU A 346 -20.26 9.45 7.46
N LEU A 347 -20.39 10.42 8.38
CA LEU A 347 -19.52 10.56 9.55
C LEU A 347 -19.74 9.49 10.64
N THR A 348 -20.81 8.69 10.51
CA THR A 348 -21.17 7.65 11.50
C THR A 348 -21.53 6.31 10.85
N PHE A 349 -21.29 6.18 9.55
CA PHE A 349 -21.74 5.02 8.76
C PHE A 349 -20.77 3.84 8.80
N GLY A 350 -19.55 4.05 9.28
CA GLY A 350 -18.46 3.07 9.27
C GLY A 350 -18.78 1.78 10.01
N THR A 351 -18.02 0.73 9.72
CA THR A 351 -18.15 -0.57 10.38
C THR A 351 -17.92 -0.50 11.89
N ASP A 352 -17.19 0.52 12.33
CA ASP A 352 -16.90 0.87 13.72
C ASP A 352 -17.82 1.98 14.28
N GLY A 353 -18.80 2.45 13.49
CA GLY A 353 -19.66 3.59 13.81
C GLY A 353 -19.03 4.96 13.56
N GLY A 354 -17.82 5.01 12.97
CA GLY A 354 -17.11 6.24 12.62
C GLY A 354 -17.35 6.72 11.18
N PRO A 355 -16.56 7.70 10.71
CA PRO A 355 -16.67 8.24 9.35
C PRO A 355 -16.20 7.24 8.29
N ILE A 356 -16.85 7.22 7.13
CA ILE A 356 -16.36 6.50 5.94
C ILE A 356 -15.72 7.44 4.92
N GLY A 357 -15.02 6.87 3.93
CA GLY A 357 -14.12 7.59 3.05
C GLY A 357 -12.75 7.76 3.70
N ASP A 358 -11.89 8.53 3.05
CA ASP A 358 -10.61 8.92 3.62
C ASP A 358 -10.82 9.83 4.84
N LEU A 359 -10.27 9.39 5.98
CA LEU A 359 -10.52 9.97 7.29
C LEU A 359 -10.01 11.41 7.43
N ARG A 360 -9.08 11.83 6.57
CA ARG A 360 -8.62 13.23 6.52
C ARG A 360 -9.76 14.21 6.25
N TRP A 361 -10.80 13.71 5.58
CA TRP A 361 -11.95 14.50 5.16
C TRP A 361 -13.17 14.36 6.06
N ALA A 362 -13.08 13.64 7.18
CA ALA A 362 -14.18 13.63 8.15
C ALA A 362 -14.43 15.01 8.79
N GLY A 363 -13.60 16.01 8.45
CA GLY A 363 -13.59 17.34 9.04
C GLY A 363 -13.26 17.28 10.53
N ASN A 364 -13.29 18.44 11.19
CA ASN A 364 -13.54 18.47 12.62
C ASN A 364 -15.02 18.14 12.84
N ALA A 365 -15.44 16.91 12.52
CA ALA A 365 -16.65 16.35 13.10
C ALA A 365 -16.52 16.64 14.58
N VAL A 366 -17.37 17.54 15.10
CA VAL A 366 -17.29 18.06 16.47
C VAL A 366 -17.01 16.86 17.34
N SER A 367 -15.77 16.79 17.81
CA SER A 367 -15.43 15.87 18.84
C SER A 367 -16.39 16.25 19.95
N VAL A 368 -17.25 15.32 20.32
CA VAL A 368 -17.50 15.19 21.75
C VAL A 368 -16.09 15.07 22.30
N GLU A 369 -15.58 16.19 22.84
CA GLU A 369 -14.21 16.46 23.28
C GLU A 369 -13.21 15.37 22.93
N GLU A 370 -12.16 15.69 22.17
CA GLU A 370 -10.91 14.91 22.18
C GLU A 370 -10.42 14.76 23.63
N ASN A 371 -10.99 13.82 24.37
CA ASN A 371 -10.15 12.83 24.97
C ASN A 371 -9.62 12.05 23.79
N GLU A 372 -8.30 11.98 23.66
CA GLU A 372 -7.68 10.83 23.02
C GLU A 372 -8.61 9.63 23.29
N ILE A 373 -9.14 8.98 22.25
CA ILE A 373 -9.74 7.65 22.45
C ILE A 373 -8.54 6.73 22.66
N LEU A 374 -7.96 6.91 23.84
CA LEU A 374 -7.23 5.94 24.59
C LEU A 374 -7.99 4.63 24.38
N PRO A 375 -7.36 3.61 23.79
CA PRO A 375 -8.04 2.36 23.57
C PRO A 375 -8.60 1.91 24.91
N THR A 376 -9.92 1.77 25.03
CA THR A 376 -10.55 1.53 26.34
C THR A 376 -10.22 0.16 26.94
N SER A 377 -9.54 -0.70 26.17
CA SER A 377 -9.16 -2.05 26.55
C SER A 377 -7.65 -2.22 26.55
N PHE A 378 -7.13 -2.73 27.66
CA PHE A 378 -5.80 -3.33 27.73
C PHE A 378 -5.84 -4.67 27.00
N SER A 379 -5.12 -4.80 25.88
CA SER A 379 -5.10 -6.01 25.07
C SER A 379 -3.67 -6.49 24.80
N LEU A 380 -3.54 -7.78 24.55
CA LEU A 380 -2.31 -8.43 24.08
C LEU A 380 -2.76 -9.36 22.97
N GLU A 381 -2.22 -9.22 21.77
CA GLU A 381 -2.60 -10.03 20.61
C GLU A 381 -1.78 -11.30 20.51
N GLN A 382 -2.31 -12.28 19.77
CA GLN A 382 -1.55 -13.46 19.45
C GLN A 382 -0.38 -13.09 18.54
N ASN A 383 0.84 -13.44 18.96
CA ASN A 383 2.04 -13.23 18.16
C ASN A 383 1.88 -13.84 16.75
N TYR A 384 2.36 -13.15 15.73
CA TYR A 384 2.30 -13.60 14.34
C TYR A 384 3.66 -13.47 13.64
N PRO A 385 4.15 -14.52 12.96
CA PRO A 385 3.55 -15.87 12.86
C PRO A 385 3.56 -16.63 14.21
N ASN A 386 2.69 -17.64 14.36
CA ASN A 386 2.72 -18.63 15.45
C ASN A 386 2.16 -19.99 14.96
N PRO A 387 2.96 -21.08 14.89
CA PRO A 387 4.37 -21.18 15.29
C PRO A 387 5.31 -20.25 14.51
N PHE A 388 6.45 -19.90 15.08
CA PHE A 388 7.43 -18.97 14.50
C PHE A 388 8.85 -19.55 14.44
N ASN A 389 9.68 -19.03 13.53
CA ASN A 389 11.09 -19.42 13.36
C ASN A 389 11.94 -18.28 12.75
N PRO A 390 12.98 -17.76 13.42
CA PRO A 390 13.08 -17.56 14.87
C PRO A 390 12.39 -16.26 15.32
N THR A 391 11.75 -15.51 14.41
CA THR A 391 11.21 -14.17 14.67
C THR A 391 9.68 -14.13 14.59
N THR A 392 9.05 -13.35 15.45
CA THR A 392 7.60 -13.10 15.48
C THR A 392 7.31 -11.67 15.93
N ASN A 393 6.14 -11.12 15.58
CA ASN A 393 5.68 -9.82 16.06
C ASN A 393 4.62 -10.00 17.14
N ILE A 394 4.70 -9.17 18.18
CA ILE A 394 3.76 -9.14 19.30
C ILE A 394 3.13 -7.75 19.32
N SER A 395 1.85 -7.69 18.96
CA SER A 395 1.06 -6.45 19.02
C SER A 395 0.25 -6.42 20.33
N PHE A 396 0.14 -5.24 20.93
CA PHE A 396 -0.62 -5.04 22.16
C PHE A 396 -1.07 -3.60 22.30
N THR A 397 -2.01 -3.38 23.20
CA THR A 397 -2.65 -2.09 23.39
C THR A 397 -2.68 -1.73 24.86
N ILE A 398 -2.24 -0.51 25.20
CA ILE A 398 -2.35 0.02 26.57
C ILE A 398 -3.30 1.22 26.62
N PRO A 399 -4.28 1.21 27.54
CA PRO A 399 -5.33 2.23 27.60
C PRO A 399 -4.82 3.54 28.21
N GLU A 400 -3.77 3.50 29.02
CA GLU A 400 -3.26 4.67 29.72
C GLU A 400 -1.74 4.63 29.70
N ALA A 401 -1.12 5.80 29.57
CA ALA A 401 0.32 5.92 29.64
C ALA A 401 0.83 5.42 31.00
N GLY A 402 1.96 4.73 30.99
CA GLY A 402 2.54 4.20 32.23
C GLY A 402 3.65 3.19 32.00
N TYR A 403 4.23 2.77 33.14
CA TYR A 403 5.28 1.76 33.14
C TYR A 403 4.72 0.44 32.64
N THR A 404 5.28 -0.05 31.55
CA THR A 404 4.85 -1.27 30.86
C THR A 404 6.04 -2.21 30.72
N LYS A 405 5.85 -3.47 31.08
CA LYS A 405 6.84 -4.54 30.89
C LYS A 405 6.26 -5.63 30.00
N LEU A 406 6.93 -5.92 28.89
CA LEU A 406 6.65 -7.08 28.04
C LEU A 406 7.85 -8.03 28.15
N ALA A 407 7.62 -9.21 28.72
CA ALA A 407 8.67 -10.20 28.94
C ALA A 407 8.24 -11.60 28.48
N VAL A 408 9.23 -12.40 28.07
CA VAL A 408 9.07 -13.77 27.60
C VAL A 408 9.58 -14.74 28.67
N TYR A 409 8.83 -15.80 28.90
CA TYR A 409 9.09 -16.84 29.88
C TYR A 409 9.08 -18.22 29.22
N ASP A 410 9.91 -19.13 29.74
CA ASP A 410 9.77 -20.55 29.41
C ASP A 410 8.64 -21.23 30.20
N ILE A 411 8.39 -22.51 29.92
CA ILE A 411 7.31 -23.28 30.57
C ILE A 411 7.53 -23.50 32.08
N LEU A 412 8.75 -23.29 32.57
CA LEU A 412 9.09 -23.35 33.99
C LEU A 412 8.91 -21.98 34.68
N GLY A 413 8.51 -20.95 33.93
CA GLY A 413 8.32 -19.59 34.42
C GLY A 413 9.60 -18.78 34.55
N ARG A 414 10.72 -19.23 33.96
CA ARG A 414 11.97 -18.45 33.94
C ARG A 414 11.88 -17.38 32.87
N GLU A 415 12.19 -16.14 33.21
CA GLU A 415 12.29 -15.02 32.26
C GLU A 415 13.49 -15.27 31.33
N VAL A 416 13.24 -15.37 30.03
CA VAL A 416 14.25 -15.66 29.01
C VAL A 416 14.53 -14.47 28.10
N ALA A 417 13.63 -13.49 28.05
CA ALA A 417 13.85 -12.22 27.37
C ALA A 417 12.93 -11.12 27.94
N VAL A 418 13.38 -9.88 27.86
CA VAL A 418 12.58 -8.68 28.13
C VAL A 418 12.56 -7.85 26.86
N LEU A 419 11.37 -7.60 26.34
CA LEU A 419 11.16 -6.91 25.06
C LEU A 419 10.89 -5.42 25.27
N ILE A 420 10.20 -5.08 26.36
CA ILE A 420 9.96 -3.72 26.82
C ILE A 420 10.06 -3.71 28.35
N ASP A 421 10.71 -2.68 28.89
CA ASP A 421 10.76 -2.39 30.33
C ASP A 421 10.90 -0.89 30.54
N GLY A 422 9.79 -0.15 30.50
CA GLY A 422 9.84 1.30 30.55
C GLY A 422 8.48 2.01 30.45
N GLN A 423 8.52 3.35 30.41
CA GLN A 423 7.33 4.18 30.23
C GLN A 423 6.87 4.14 28.76
N LEU A 424 5.60 3.83 28.53
CA LEU A 424 4.96 3.92 27.23
C LEU A 424 3.78 4.88 27.29
N ASN A 425 3.54 5.59 26.18
CA ASN A 425 2.31 6.34 25.98
C ASN A 425 1.14 5.38 25.71
N ALA A 426 -0.07 5.81 26.05
CA ALA A 426 -1.26 5.07 25.68
C ALA A 426 -1.36 4.84 24.17
N GLY A 427 -1.97 3.74 23.74
CA GLY A 427 -2.14 3.40 22.34
C GLY A 427 -1.70 1.99 21.97
N ASN A 428 -1.59 1.75 20.67
CA ASN A 428 -1.19 0.48 20.08
C ASN A 428 0.33 0.41 19.92
N HIS A 429 0.90 -0.73 20.28
CA HIS A 429 2.33 -1.00 20.25
C HIS A 429 2.59 -2.33 19.52
N ASN A 430 3.70 -2.41 18.80
CA ASN A 430 4.12 -3.63 18.13
C ASN A 430 5.62 -3.85 18.33
N VAL A 431 5.99 -5.06 18.77
CA VAL A 431 7.38 -5.40 19.08
C VAL A 431 7.78 -6.69 18.40
N THR A 432 8.93 -6.67 17.74
CA THR A 432 9.52 -7.86 17.14
C THR A 432 10.34 -8.63 18.18
N PHE A 433 10.05 -9.93 18.33
CA PHE A 433 10.79 -10.86 19.16
C PHE A 433 11.62 -11.82 18.30
N ASN A 434 12.94 -11.81 18.49
CA ASN A 434 13.87 -12.78 17.89
C ASN A 434 14.33 -13.80 18.95
N ALA A 435 13.99 -15.07 18.72
CA ALA A 435 14.27 -16.19 19.61
C ALA A 435 15.41 -17.11 19.11
N GLU A 436 16.32 -16.60 18.29
CA GLU A 436 17.40 -17.38 17.67
C GLU A 436 18.23 -18.17 18.71
N ASN A 437 18.45 -17.59 19.90
CA ASN A 437 19.21 -18.21 20.99
C ASN A 437 18.39 -19.14 21.91
N LEU A 438 17.10 -19.34 21.64
CA LEU A 438 16.21 -20.19 22.43
C LEU A 438 16.01 -21.56 21.77
N SER A 439 15.66 -22.59 22.55
CA SER A 439 15.37 -23.93 22.01
C SER A 439 13.93 -24.02 21.49
N THR A 440 13.67 -24.86 20.48
CA THR A 440 12.31 -25.23 20.05
C THR A 440 11.44 -25.59 21.26
N GLY A 441 10.24 -25.03 21.34
CA GLY A 441 9.37 -25.24 22.49
C GLY A 441 8.26 -24.22 22.64
N ILE A 442 7.48 -24.39 23.71
CA ILE A 442 6.41 -23.47 24.09
C ILE A 442 6.98 -22.41 25.02
N TYR A 443 6.69 -21.16 24.72
CA TYR A 443 7.01 -19.99 25.54
C TYR A 443 5.73 -19.25 25.90
N LEU A 444 5.78 -18.50 26.99
CA LEU A 444 4.74 -17.57 27.40
C LEU A 444 5.30 -16.15 27.26
N TYR A 445 4.48 -15.19 26.87
CA TYR A 445 4.82 -13.78 26.97
C TYR A 445 3.75 -13.07 27.78
N LYS A 446 4.23 -12.18 28.65
CA LYS A 446 3.41 -11.46 29.62
C LYS A 446 3.58 -9.97 29.40
N LEU A 447 2.47 -9.30 29.13
CA LEU A 447 2.37 -7.85 29.17
C LEU A 447 1.87 -7.44 30.54
N THR A 448 2.56 -6.52 31.21
CA THR A 448 2.18 -5.94 32.50
C THR A 448 2.16 -4.43 32.38
N SER A 449 1.06 -3.79 32.77
CA SER A 449 0.97 -2.34 32.89
C SER A 449 0.06 -2.00 34.07
N LYS A 450 0.52 -1.11 34.97
CA LYS A 450 -0.15 -0.81 36.26
C LYS A 450 -0.48 -2.09 37.06
N GLU A 451 -1.75 -2.36 37.34
CA GLU A 451 -2.23 -3.53 38.10
C GLU A 451 -2.72 -4.68 37.19
N THR A 452 -2.68 -4.51 35.86
CA THR A 452 -3.22 -5.49 34.91
C THR A 452 -2.09 -6.26 34.23
N SER A 453 -2.27 -7.57 34.04
CA SER A 453 -1.36 -8.36 33.22
C SER A 453 -2.10 -9.36 32.33
N LEU A 454 -1.64 -9.48 31.10
CA LEU A 454 -2.13 -10.46 30.12
C LEU A 454 -1.00 -11.40 29.75
N VAL A 455 -1.33 -12.69 29.58
CA VAL A 455 -0.38 -13.73 29.22
C VAL A 455 -0.89 -14.47 28.00
N ARG A 456 -0.01 -14.71 27.03
CA ARG A 456 -0.28 -15.59 25.89
C ARG A 456 0.84 -16.57 25.67
N LYS A 457 0.53 -17.65 24.95
CA LYS A 457 1.48 -18.70 24.57
C LYS A 457 1.95 -18.52 23.13
N MET A 458 3.19 -18.88 22.85
CA MET A 458 3.76 -18.95 21.51
C MET A 458 4.58 -20.24 21.35
N MET A 459 4.72 -20.69 20.12
CA MET A 459 5.47 -21.91 19.76
C MET A 459 6.63 -21.55 18.85
N LEU A 460 7.85 -21.73 19.36
CA LEU A 460 9.07 -21.64 18.56
C LEU A 460 9.34 -23.00 17.91
N ILE A 461 9.52 -23.02 16.60
CA ILE A 461 9.97 -24.20 15.84
C ILE A 461 11.28 -23.81 15.16
N LYS A 462 12.34 -24.62 15.34
CA LYS A 462 13.59 -24.49 14.57
C LYS A 462 13.63 -25.46 13.42
#